data_AF-A0A969BLH2-F1
#
_entry.id   AF-A0A969BLH2-F1
#
_cell.length_a   1.000
_cell.length_b   1.000
_cell.length_c   1.000
_cell.angle_alpha   90.00
_cell.angle_beta   90.00
_cell.angle_gamma   90.00
#
_symmetry.space_group_name_H-M   'P 1'
#
loop_
_entity.id
_entity.type
_entity.pdbx_description
1 polymer ?
#
loop_
_entity_poly.entity_id
_entity_poly.type
_entity_poly.pdbx_seq_one_letter_code
_entity_poly.pdbx_strand_id
1 'polypeptide(L)'
;EDTSGYHDLLGGCSNAASNTAKYGEGEFWKNSRDAFLKALTRWGLGKKDIMPNLNLFARIAVDPDGKMTFAEGCEKPGSFIDLRAEMNVMVILSNCPHVLHPSNVFEPKPIQVTVWDSPTPSSDDLCRNANPEVVRGFINTDALFAQ
;
A
#
# COMPACT_ATOMS: atom_id res chain seq x y z
N GLU A 1 -3.95 8.12 11.41
CA GLU A 1 -4.16 7.07 12.43
C GLU A 1 -3.87 5.72 11.81
N ASP A 2 -3.46 4.74 12.60
CA ASP A 2 -3.34 3.34 12.17
C ASP A 2 -3.82 2.44 13.31
N THR A 3 -4.96 1.76 13.09
CA THR A 3 -5.56 0.85 14.07
C THR A 3 -5.09 -0.59 13.91
N SER A 4 -4.42 -0.92 12.80
CA SER A 4 -3.86 -2.25 12.55
C SER A 4 -2.46 -2.36 13.15
N GLY A 5 -1.63 -1.34 12.98
CA GLY A 5 -0.22 -1.32 13.41
C GLY A 5 0.70 -2.20 12.55
N TYR A 6 0.17 -2.81 11.49
CA TYR A 6 0.86 -3.82 10.70
C TYR A 6 0.64 -3.64 9.21
N HIS A 7 1.71 -3.28 8.51
CA HIS A 7 1.77 -3.18 7.06
C HIS A 7 3.08 -3.77 6.56
N ASP A 8 3.05 -4.30 5.35
CA ASP A 8 4.22 -4.89 4.72
C ASP A 8 4.76 -3.98 3.61
N LEU A 9 6.06 -3.75 3.69
CA LEU A 9 6.86 -2.98 2.73
C LEU A 9 7.92 -3.86 2.04
N LEU A 10 8.01 -5.15 2.40
CA LEU A 10 9.01 -6.09 1.88
C LEU A 10 8.44 -6.88 0.70
N GLY A 11 7.19 -7.35 0.83
CA GLY A 11 6.51 -8.12 -0.20
C GLY A 11 6.15 -7.25 -1.40
N GLY A 12 6.51 -7.71 -2.60
CA GLY A 12 5.99 -7.11 -3.82
C GLY A 12 4.51 -7.46 -4.04
N CYS A 13 3.87 -6.70 -4.91
CA CYS A 13 2.54 -7.01 -5.40
C CYS A 13 2.46 -8.35 -6.15
N SER A 14 1.28 -8.99 -6.14
CA SER A 14 1.04 -10.22 -6.90
C SER A 14 1.15 -10.00 -8.41
N ASN A 15 1.57 -11.03 -9.14
CA ASN A 15 1.58 -11.09 -10.60
C ASN A 15 0.94 -12.39 -11.10
N ALA A 16 0.78 -12.53 -12.42
CA ALA A 16 0.16 -13.72 -13.01
C ALA A 16 0.86 -15.03 -12.57
N ALA A 17 2.20 -15.07 -12.60
CA ALA A 17 2.95 -16.26 -12.21
C ALA A 17 2.79 -16.61 -10.73
N SER A 18 2.84 -15.62 -9.83
CA SER A 18 2.65 -15.85 -8.38
C SER A 18 1.24 -16.37 -8.08
N ASN A 19 0.22 -15.85 -8.77
CA ASN A 19 -1.16 -16.25 -8.56
C ASN A 19 -1.45 -17.61 -9.19
N THR A 20 -0.90 -17.92 -10.35
CA THR A 20 -1.01 -19.27 -10.93
C THR A 20 -0.33 -20.31 -10.03
N ALA A 21 0.84 -20.01 -9.49
CA ALA A 21 1.53 -20.93 -8.57
C ALA A 21 0.73 -21.20 -7.28
N LYS A 22 -0.04 -20.21 -6.81
CA LYS A 22 -0.79 -20.28 -5.55
C LYS A 22 -2.21 -20.80 -5.69
N TYR A 23 -2.93 -20.35 -6.71
CA TYR A 23 -4.36 -20.57 -6.90
C TYR A 23 -4.69 -21.50 -8.08
N GLY A 24 -3.70 -21.88 -8.88
CA GLY A 24 -3.89 -22.71 -10.08
C GLY A 24 -4.22 -21.93 -11.35
N GLU A 25 -4.56 -22.65 -12.41
CA GLU A 25 -4.92 -22.06 -13.71
C GLU A 25 -6.36 -21.52 -13.71
N GLY A 26 -6.60 -20.40 -14.39
CA GLY A 26 -7.95 -19.89 -14.67
C GLY A 26 -8.15 -18.38 -14.47
N GLU A 27 -7.37 -17.75 -13.61
CA GLU A 27 -7.57 -16.33 -13.24
C GLU A 27 -6.28 -15.49 -13.29
N PHE A 28 -5.46 -15.70 -14.33
CA PHE A 28 -4.17 -15.04 -14.55
C PHE A 28 -4.21 -13.49 -14.47
N TRP A 29 -5.37 -12.89 -14.74
CA TRP A 29 -5.59 -11.44 -14.72
C TRP A 29 -5.93 -10.86 -13.35
N LYS A 30 -6.22 -11.69 -12.34
CA LYS A 30 -6.56 -11.26 -10.98
C LYS A 30 -5.31 -11.06 -10.14
N ASN A 31 -4.43 -10.15 -10.57
CA ASN A 31 -3.21 -9.83 -9.86
C ASN A 31 -2.98 -8.32 -9.77
N SER A 32 -2.27 -7.89 -8.73
CA SER A 32 -2.06 -6.47 -8.44
C SER A 32 -1.18 -5.77 -9.47
N ARG A 33 -0.16 -6.44 -10.00
CA ARG A 33 0.74 -5.85 -11.00
C ARG A 33 -0.01 -5.41 -12.26
N ASP A 34 -0.88 -6.27 -12.78
CA ASP A 34 -1.69 -5.95 -13.95
C ASP A 34 -2.77 -4.92 -13.63
N ALA A 35 -3.35 -4.97 -12.42
CA ALA A 35 -4.28 -3.94 -11.96
C ALA A 35 -3.62 -2.55 -11.90
N PHE A 36 -2.40 -2.47 -11.36
CA PHE A 36 -1.61 -1.24 -11.35
C PHE A 36 -1.29 -0.75 -12.75
N LEU A 37 -0.84 -1.63 -13.66
CA LEU A 37 -0.61 -1.24 -15.06
C LEU A 37 -1.86 -0.67 -15.72
N LYS A 38 -3.02 -1.33 -15.54
CA LYS A 38 -4.30 -0.85 -16.10
C LYS A 38 -4.72 0.51 -15.56
N ALA A 39 -4.38 0.83 -14.32
CA ALA A 39 -4.63 2.16 -13.75
C ALA A 39 -3.65 3.20 -14.28
N LEU A 40 -2.35 2.87 -14.31
CA LEU A 40 -1.27 3.75 -14.79
C LEU A 40 -1.43 4.15 -16.26
N THR A 41 -1.88 3.24 -17.13
CA THR A 41 -2.03 3.53 -18.56
C THR A 41 -3.02 4.64 -18.85
N ARG A 42 -4.00 4.88 -17.97
CA ARG A 42 -4.95 6.01 -18.08
C ARG A 42 -4.27 7.38 -17.96
N TRP A 43 -3.07 7.41 -17.42
CA TRP A 43 -2.25 8.60 -17.20
C TRP A 43 -1.02 8.66 -18.10
N GLY A 44 -0.95 7.81 -19.14
CA GLY A 44 0.21 7.72 -20.02
C GLY A 44 1.45 7.09 -19.37
N LEU A 45 1.28 6.46 -18.21
CA LEU A 45 2.34 5.77 -17.48
C LEU A 45 2.36 4.27 -17.81
N GLY A 46 3.50 3.63 -17.57
CA GLY A 46 3.73 2.23 -17.95
C GLY A 46 4.56 1.43 -16.93
N LYS A 47 5.15 0.33 -17.41
CA LYS A 47 5.86 -0.64 -16.57
C LYS A 47 7.01 -0.05 -15.75
N LYS A 48 7.70 0.97 -16.28
CA LYS A 48 8.81 1.66 -15.61
C LYS A 48 8.35 2.50 -14.42
N ASP A 49 7.07 2.82 -14.36
CA ASP A 49 6.47 3.71 -13.35
C ASP A 49 5.84 2.91 -12.20
N ILE A 50 5.94 1.57 -12.23
CA ILE A 50 5.59 0.73 -11.07
C ILE A 50 6.70 0.82 -10.04
N MET A 51 6.35 1.39 -8.89
CA MET A 51 7.20 1.49 -7.71
C MET A 51 6.86 0.38 -6.71
N PRO A 52 7.73 0.09 -5.73
CA PRO A 52 7.39 -0.76 -4.58
C PRO A 52 6.08 -0.28 -3.93
N ASN A 53 5.18 -1.22 -3.64
CA ASN A 53 3.88 -0.91 -3.07
C ASN A 53 3.87 -1.12 -1.55
N LEU A 54 2.90 -0.49 -0.89
CA LEU A 54 2.56 -0.76 0.50
C LEU A 54 1.46 -1.83 0.54
N ASN A 55 1.70 -2.95 1.21
CA ASN A 55 0.70 -3.98 1.47
C ASN A 55 0.00 -3.67 2.81
N LEU A 56 -1.20 -3.10 2.72
CA LEU A 56 -1.98 -2.70 3.88
C LEU A 56 -2.53 -3.90 4.65
N PHE A 57 -2.64 -3.73 5.97
CA PHE A 57 -3.15 -4.73 6.93
C PHE A 57 -2.43 -6.10 6.91
N ALA A 58 -1.22 -6.16 6.34
CA ALA A 58 -0.41 -7.36 6.22
C ALA A 58 0.82 -7.27 7.10
N ARG A 59 1.12 -8.34 7.85
CA ARG A 59 2.37 -8.44 8.62
C ARG A 59 3.23 -9.56 8.06
N ILE A 60 4.48 -9.23 7.73
CA ILE A 60 5.51 -10.23 7.42
C ILE A 60 6.49 -10.32 8.58
N ALA A 61 6.67 -11.52 9.11
CA ALA A 61 7.76 -11.86 10.00
C ALA A 61 8.95 -12.36 9.18
N VAL A 62 10.14 -11.92 9.54
CA VAL A 62 11.39 -12.36 8.93
C VAL A 62 12.17 -13.14 9.99
N ASP A 63 12.38 -14.43 9.74
CA ASP A 63 13.16 -15.30 10.61
C ASP A 63 14.67 -15.01 10.45
N PRO A 64 15.54 -15.42 11.41
CA PRO A 64 16.98 -15.16 11.34
C PRO A 64 17.69 -15.75 10.10
N ASP A 65 17.10 -16.75 9.46
CA ASP A 65 17.58 -17.35 8.21
C ASP A 65 17.10 -16.61 6.94
N GLY A 66 16.33 -15.52 7.13
CA GLY A 66 15.77 -14.70 6.06
C GLY A 66 14.43 -15.20 5.53
N LYS A 67 13.85 -16.27 6.10
CA LYS A 67 12.54 -16.75 5.69
C LYS A 67 11.46 -15.71 6.05
N MET A 68 10.63 -15.38 5.06
CA MET A 68 9.48 -14.48 5.23
C MET A 68 8.20 -15.29 5.41
N THR A 69 7.47 -15.01 6.48
CA THR A 69 6.21 -15.69 6.80
C THR A 69 5.11 -14.66 7.07
N PHE A 70 3.91 -14.89 6.53
CA PHE A 70 2.74 -14.06 6.82
C PHE A 70 2.24 -14.35 8.24
N ALA A 71 2.09 -13.31 9.05
CA ALA A 71 1.53 -13.42 10.39
C ALA A 71 0.03 -13.09 10.36
N GLU A 72 -0.78 -14.14 10.51
CA GLU A 72 -2.26 -14.07 10.47
C GLU A 72 -2.85 -13.23 11.61
N GLY A 73 -4.07 -12.72 11.39
CA GLY A 73 -4.86 -12.03 12.41
C GLY A 73 -4.54 -10.54 12.54
N CYS A 74 -3.73 -9.98 11.63
CA CYS A 74 -3.49 -8.54 11.52
C CYS A 74 -4.59 -7.84 10.70
N GLU A 75 -5.20 -8.59 9.77
CA GLU A 75 -6.28 -8.23 8.88
C GLU A 75 -7.66 -8.34 9.56
N LYS A 76 -7.98 -7.40 10.46
CA LYS A 76 -9.24 -7.40 11.22
C LYS A 76 -10.34 -6.55 10.55
N PRO A 77 -11.60 -7.02 10.48
CA PRO A 77 -12.71 -6.18 10.06
C PRO A 77 -12.82 -4.91 10.90
N GLY A 78 -13.00 -3.77 10.25
CA GLY A 78 -13.08 -2.47 10.90
C GLY A 78 -11.73 -1.81 11.20
N SER A 79 -10.60 -2.50 11.01
CA SER A 79 -9.29 -1.83 10.99
C SER A 79 -9.20 -0.87 9.82
N PHE A 80 -8.63 0.30 10.07
CA PHE A 80 -8.41 1.36 9.10
C PHE A 80 -7.07 2.06 9.31
N ILE A 81 -6.65 2.75 8.26
CA ILE A 81 -5.59 3.74 8.31
C ILE A 81 -6.08 5.05 7.69
N ASP A 82 -5.56 6.15 8.18
CA ASP A 82 -5.72 7.47 7.56
C ASP A 82 -4.39 7.95 7.01
N LEU A 83 -4.40 8.32 5.74
CA LEU A 83 -3.26 8.91 5.05
C LEU A 83 -3.61 10.35 4.66
N ARG A 84 -2.72 11.29 4.98
CA ARG A 84 -2.85 12.68 4.53
C ARG A 84 -2.01 12.91 3.29
N ALA A 85 -2.63 13.43 2.25
CA ALA A 85 -1.94 13.88 1.05
C ALA A 85 -1.40 15.31 1.30
N GLU A 86 -0.09 15.43 1.46
CA GLU A 86 0.58 16.72 1.71
C GLU A 86 0.96 17.44 0.41
N MET A 87 0.66 16.82 -0.73
CA MET A 87 0.82 17.35 -2.08
C MET A 87 -0.20 16.66 -3.00
N ASN A 88 -0.30 17.12 -4.25
CA ASN A 88 -1.07 16.42 -5.27
C ASN A 88 -0.48 15.01 -5.47
N VAL A 89 -1.30 13.99 -5.24
CA VAL A 89 -0.93 12.57 -5.39
C VAL A 89 -1.92 11.83 -6.28
N MET A 90 -1.44 10.78 -6.92
CA MET A 90 -2.27 9.76 -7.54
C MET A 90 -2.16 8.49 -6.70
N VAL A 91 -3.28 8.03 -6.15
CA VAL A 91 -3.35 6.79 -5.37
C VAL A 91 -3.97 5.69 -6.22
N ILE A 92 -3.31 4.53 -6.27
CA ILE A 92 -3.81 3.34 -6.94
C ILE A 92 -3.92 2.23 -5.90
N LEU A 93 -5.11 1.67 -5.76
CA LEU A 93 -5.38 0.58 -4.81
C LEU A 93 -5.69 -0.71 -5.57
N SER A 94 -5.13 -1.82 -5.09
CA SER A 94 -5.44 -3.16 -5.56
C SER A 94 -5.84 -4.02 -4.37
N ASN A 95 -7.05 -4.56 -4.42
CA ASN A 95 -7.58 -5.44 -3.37
C ASN A 95 -7.30 -6.91 -3.69
N CYS A 96 -6.05 -7.27 -3.99
CA CYS A 96 -5.67 -8.67 -4.14
C CYS A 96 -5.10 -9.21 -2.82
N PRO A 97 -5.29 -10.51 -2.52
CA PRO A 97 -4.65 -11.12 -1.37
C PRO A 97 -3.12 -11.02 -1.43
N HIS A 98 -2.48 -10.90 -0.27
CA HIS A 98 -1.03 -10.87 -0.17
C HIS A 98 -0.41 -12.18 -0.70
N VAL A 99 0.74 -12.09 -1.37
CA VAL A 99 1.41 -13.24 -2.01
C VAL A 99 1.76 -14.35 -1.02
N LEU A 100 2.14 -13.98 0.21
CA LEU A 100 2.47 -14.91 1.30
C LEU A 100 1.28 -15.31 2.20
N HIS A 101 0.07 -14.79 1.97
CA HIS A 101 -1.10 -15.15 2.80
C HIS A 101 -1.34 -16.68 2.75
N PRO A 102 -1.64 -17.38 3.87
CA PRO A 102 -1.66 -18.85 3.89
C PRO A 102 -2.84 -19.48 3.11
N SER A 103 -3.94 -18.75 2.92
CA SER A 103 -5.08 -19.25 2.13
C SER A 103 -4.75 -19.45 0.65
N ASN A 104 -5.12 -20.63 0.13
CA ASN A 104 -5.09 -20.99 -1.29
C ASN A 104 -6.43 -20.72 -2.00
N VAL A 105 -7.34 -19.97 -1.38
CA VAL A 105 -8.58 -19.50 -2.01
C VAL A 105 -8.43 -18.03 -2.34
N PHE A 106 -8.69 -17.66 -3.60
CA PHE A 106 -8.72 -16.26 -4.01
C PHE A 106 -10.01 -15.61 -3.50
N GLU A 107 -9.96 -15.03 -2.30
CA GLU A 107 -11.13 -14.45 -1.63
C GLU A 107 -10.81 -13.08 -1.00
N PRO A 108 -10.58 -12.03 -1.81
CA PRO A 108 -10.37 -10.69 -1.28
C PRO A 108 -11.63 -10.18 -0.57
N LYS A 109 -11.46 -9.67 0.65
CA LYS A 109 -12.55 -9.11 1.45
C LYS A 109 -12.85 -7.67 1.01
N PRO A 110 -14.09 -7.17 1.12
CA PRO A 110 -14.42 -5.80 0.74
C PRO A 110 -13.59 -4.77 1.51
N ILE A 111 -13.19 -3.70 0.83
CA ILE A 111 -12.54 -2.54 1.43
C ILE A 111 -13.39 -1.29 1.20
N GLN A 112 -13.34 -0.36 2.14
CA GLN A 112 -13.93 0.96 1.99
C GLN A 112 -12.81 2.00 1.84
N VAL A 113 -12.99 2.92 0.90
CA VAL A 113 -12.10 4.06 0.70
C VAL A 113 -12.94 5.32 0.81
N THR A 114 -12.54 6.20 1.72
CA THR A 114 -13.14 7.52 1.89
C THR A 114 -12.07 8.55 1.57
N VAL A 115 -12.45 9.64 0.91
CA VAL A 115 -11.59 10.79 0.66
C VAL A 115 -12.28 12.00 1.24
N TRP A 116 -11.58 12.78 2.04
CA TRP A 116 -12.10 13.96 2.72
C TRP A 116 -11.01 15.00 2.87
N ASP A 117 -11.42 16.26 3.04
CA ASP A 117 -10.50 17.34 3.33
C ASP A 117 -9.98 17.21 4.76
N SER A 118 -8.67 17.07 4.90
CA SER A 118 -8.03 17.07 6.22
C SER A 118 -7.98 18.49 6.80
N PRO A 119 -8.10 18.65 8.13
CA PRO A 119 -7.82 19.94 8.78
C PRO A 119 -6.41 20.44 8.45
N THR A 120 -6.22 21.76 8.46
CA THR A 120 -4.89 22.37 8.34
C THR A 120 -3.95 21.81 9.41
N PRO A 121 -2.74 21.34 9.03
CA PRO A 121 -1.74 20.88 10.00
C PRO A 121 -1.43 21.94 11.06
N SER A 122 -1.45 21.55 12.34
CA SER A 122 -1.03 22.41 13.45
C SER A 122 0.50 22.46 13.58
N SER A 123 1.03 23.35 14.40
CA SER A 123 2.48 23.46 14.61
C SER A 123 3.08 22.24 15.33
N ASP A 124 2.27 21.50 16.09
CA ASP A 124 2.63 20.28 16.80
C ASP A 124 2.32 18.99 16.01
N ASP A 125 1.97 19.10 14.72
CA ASP A 125 1.64 17.96 13.87
C ASP A 125 2.82 16.99 13.66
N LEU A 126 2.68 15.80 14.25
CA LEU A 126 3.69 14.74 14.19
C LEU A 126 4.08 14.38 12.75
N CYS A 127 3.15 14.39 11.81
CA CYS A 127 3.46 14.04 10.42
C CYS A 127 4.45 15.02 9.81
N ARG A 128 4.42 16.30 10.23
CA ARG A 128 5.30 17.35 9.70
C ARG A 128 6.54 17.63 10.55
N ASN A 129 6.51 17.29 11.84
CA ASN A 129 7.55 17.67 12.80
C ASN A 129 8.29 16.49 13.47
N ALA A 130 8.00 15.24 13.09
CA ALA A 130 8.57 14.05 13.75
C ALA A 130 10.09 14.08 13.93
N ASN A 131 10.84 14.65 12.97
CA ASN A 131 12.28 14.84 13.07
C ASN A 131 12.79 15.90 12.07
N PRO A 132 14.07 16.34 12.18
CA PRO A 132 14.62 17.38 11.30
C PRO A 132 14.69 17.02 9.79
N GLU A 133 14.73 15.74 9.40
CA GLU A 133 14.67 15.33 7.99
C GLU A 133 13.26 15.52 7.44
N VAL A 134 12.25 15.11 8.19
CA VAL A 134 10.83 15.29 7.84
C VAL A 134 10.50 16.77 7.66
N VAL A 135 10.92 17.61 8.60
CA VAL A 135 10.72 19.07 8.52
C VAL A 135 11.32 19.65 7.23
N ARG A 136 12.56 19.27 6.89
CA ARG A 136 13.20 19.72 5.64
C ARG A 136 12.47 19.22 4.40
N GLY A 137 11.98 17.98 4.41
CA GLY A 137 11.15 17.43 3.33
C GLY A 137 9.92 18.30 3.07
N PHE A 138 9.23 18.71 4.14
CA PHE A 138 8.06 19.56 4.03
C PHE A 138 8.36 21.00 3.62
N ILE A 139 9.49 21.58 4.04
CA ILE A 139 9.93 22.89 3.53
C ILE A 139 10.06 22.86 2.00
N ASN A 140 10.62 21.77 1.45
CA ASN A 140 10.75 21.63 -0.01
C ASN A 140 9.39 21.44 -0.69
N THR A 141 8.50 20.65 -0.10
CA THR A 141 7.13 20.46 -0.62
C THR A 141 6.36 21.78 -0.60
N ASP A 142 6.39 22.53 0.50
CA ASP A 142 5.66 23.81 0.63
C ASP A 142 6.17 24.85 -0.38
N ALA A 143 7.48 24.89 -0.62
CA ALA A 143 8.08 25.78 -1.61
C ALA A 143 7.60 25.51 -3.04
N LEU A 144 7.15 24.28 -3.36
CA LEU A 144 6.55 23.95 -4.65
C LEU A 144 5.16 24.55 -4.82
N PHE A 145 4.38 24.66 -3.74
CA PHE A 145 2.98 25.12 -3.77
C PHE A 145 2.82 26.60 -3.39
N ALA A 146 3.89 27.28 -2.99
CA ALA A 146 3.90 28.72 -2.70
C ALA A 146 4.14 29.62 -3.94
N GLN A 147 4.34 29.03 -5.13
CA GLN A 147 4.55 29.70 -6.41
C GLN A 147 3.22 29.99 -7.12
#